data_AF-A0A7C2AWB6-F1
#
_entry.id   AF-A0A7C2AWB6-F1
#
_cell.length_a   1.000
_cell.length_b   1.000
_cell.length_c   1.000
_cell.angle_alpha   90.00
_cell.angle_beta   90.00
_cell.angle_gamma   90.00
#
_symmetry.space_group_name_H-M   'P 1'
#
loop_
_entity.id
_entity.type
_entity.pdbx_description
1 polymer ?
#
loop_
_entity_poly.entity_id
_entity_poly.type
_entity_poly.pdbx_seq_one_letter_code
_entity_poly.pdbx_strand_id
1 'polypeptide(L)'
;MQRRSGTPTVRCRANAMAGVVTVKGGHMVAKLEIEPGSSNAYHTGEWRTQQPLYQNKWPPCSQICPASEDIQAWLALASAEQWQAAWHKLTERNPFPATMGRICYHACESACNRKHLDSAVNIHAMERYLGDMAIAQGWSHRPSCDDEQPERVAIVGAGPAGLSCAFQLARHGYSVTIFDDQAEAGGTLHSAIPDYRLPKSVLASEIDAILALGIELRLNSRIGEAVSESDLLDQYDAVFLAIGTQQPRLNPYNNGAEKARSNHSVMSGLEFLHRLNRGEQLAIPRQVAVVGGGNTAMDVARCVRRLGAEVTVVCAQDPHGTHHHELGTEMPASLTEVVEAEAEGVQLIYRAGVHRLVRSGDHLSGIEIAHVDRVHDRHGNFNPILFDGTEEFVAAGLVIFAIGQESDWRGLEVLQKTTEAEGVWVGGDAVSKSKLAATAVGSGYRAAMSMMARLKGDAVIPDEHKKTKITYREMQLHYYAKQPRLEGEINPKRLDGFKEVVKGLVDDDSATHEAKRCLSCGVCFECDNCWHFCPDAAVIKIEGGYRIDYDYCKGCGICAEECPCGHIDMGIVS
;
A
#
# COMPACT_ATOMS: atom_id res chain seq x y z
N MET A 1 -27.39 -54.15 80.80
CA MET A 1 -26.28 -54.06 79.83
C MET A 1 -26.75 -53.17 78.68
N GLN A 2 -26.54 -51.85 78.68
CA GLN A 2 -25.31 -51.14 78.25
C GLN A 2 -24.79 -51.67 76.90
N ARG A 3 -24.61 -50.90 75.81
CA ARG A 3 -24.53 -49.45 75.58
C ARG A 3 -24.85 -49.14 74.10
N ARG A 4 -25.35 -47.93 73.87
CA ARG A 4 -25.51 -47.25 72.57
C ARG A 4 -24.15 -46.85 72.00
N SER A 5 -23.97 -46.99 70.69
CA SER A 5 -22.84 -46.43 69.92
C SER A 5 -23.18 -45.00 69.49
N GLY A 6 -22.41 -44.05 70.01
CA GLY A 6 -22.39 -42.64 69.62
C GLY A 6 -20.94 -42.20 69.42
N THR A 7 -20.75 -41.36 68.41
CA THR A 7 -19.53 -40.86 67.75
C THR A 7 -18.45 -40.25 68.67
N PRO A 8 -17.21 -40.16 68.16
CA PRO A 8 -16.57 -38.85 68.18
C PRO A 8 -15.94 -38.47 66.83
N THR A 9 -16.31 -37.27 66.37
CA THR A 9 -15.57 -36.43 65.42
C THR A 9 -14.21 -36.02 65.99
N VAL A 10 -13.15 -36.06 65.18
CA VAL A 10 -11.90 -35.32 65.43
C VAL A 10 -11.62 -34.44 64.22
N ARG A 11 -11.64 -33.11 64.44
CA ARG A 11 -11.24 -32.06 63.50
C ARG A 11 -9.71 -31.90 63.49
N CYS A 12 -9.18 -31.50 62.34
CA CYS A 12 -7.78 -31.18 62.05
C CYS A 12 -7.06 -30.28 63.08
N ARG A 13 -5.74 -30.49 63.21
CA ARG A 13 -4.77 -29.38 63.29
C ARG A 13 -3.52 -29.73 62.49
N ALA A 14 -3.21 -28.85 61.54
CA ALA A 14 -1.91 -28.76 60.92
C ALA A 14 -0.85 -28.45 61.99
N ASN A 15 0.30 -29.10 61.91
CA ASN A 15 1.53 -28.58 62.47
C ASN A 15 2.70 -29.05 61.61
N ALA A 16 3.26 -28.09 60.89
CA ALA A 16 4.57 -28.19 60.26
C ALA A 16 5.62 -28.42 61.35
N MET A 17 6.40 -29.50 61.25
CA MET A 17 7.77 -29.53 61.76
C MET A 17 8.59 -30.51 60.92
N ALA A 18 9.74 -30.01 60.47
CA ALA A 18 10.77 -30.71 59.74
C ALA A 18 11.18 -32.01 60.45
N GLY A 19 10.97 -33.14 59.76
CA GLY A 19 11.60 -34.41 60.11
C GLY A 19 12.86 -34.59 59.29
N VAL A 20 14.02 -34.33 59.90
CA VAL A 20 15.31 -34.82 59.39
C VAL A 20 15.28 -36.35 59.47
N VAL A 21 15.26 -37.02 58.31
CA VAL A 21 15.39 -38.47 58.23
C VAL A 21 16.85 -38.81 57.98
N THR A 22 17.55 -39.27 59.01
CA THR A 22 18.87 -39.90 58.89
C THR A 22 18.69 -41.30 58.32
N VAL A 23 19.19 -41.54 57.10
CA VAL A 23 19.14 -42.86 56.46
C VAL A 23 20.39 -43.67 56.81
N LYS A 24 20.22 -44.69 57.65
CA LYS A 24 21.17 -45.80 57.77
C LYS A 24 20.79 -46.86 56.74
N GLY A 25 21.68 -47.09 55.77
CA GLY A 25 21.81 -48.33 55.02
C GLY A 25 20.55 -48.84 54.31
N GLY A 26 20.37 -48.44 53.06
CA GLY A 26 19.38 -49.04 52.15
C GLY A 26 19.15 -48.14 50.97
N HIS A 27 19.37 -48.64 49.76
CA HIS A 27 19.10 -47.93 48.51
C HIS A 27 17.63 -47.48 48.48
N MET A 28 17.37 -46.18 48.68
CA MET A 28 16.09 -45.58 48.31
C MET A 28 16.08 -45.41 46.80
N VAL A 29 15.46 -46.36 46.11
CA VAL A 29 14.84 -46.05 44.82
C VAL A 29 13.62 -45.22 45.17
N ALA A 30 13.68 -43.91 44.93
CA ALA A 30 12.50 -43.06 45.00
C ALA A 30 11.52 -43.55 43.93
N LYS A 31 10.52 -44.34 44.34
CA LYS A 31 9.33 -44.56 43.52
C LYS A 31 8.61 -43.22 43.47
N LEU A 32 8.64 -42.56 42.32
CA LEU A 32 7.66 -41.55 41.97
C LEU A 32 6.29 -42.24 41.97
N GLU A 33 5.59 -42.17 43.11
CA GLU A 33 4.18 -42.54 43.21
C GLU A 33 3.35 -41.42 42.58
N ILE A 34 3.34 -41.37 41.25
CA ILE A 34 2.33 -40.64 40.49
C ILE A 34 1.22 -41.65 40.23
N GLU A 35 0.03 -41.44 40.79
CA GLU A 35 -1.13 -42.26 40.41
C GLU A 35 -1.45 -41.99 38.94
N PRO A 36 -1.68 -43.02 38.10
CA PRO A 36 -2.07 -42.81 36.71
C PRO A 36 -3.37 -41.99 36.63
N GLY A 37 -3.32 -40.81 36.01
CA GLY A 37 -4.45 -39.91 35.80
C GLY A 37 -4.22 -38.97 34.60
N SER A 38 -5.24 -38.24 34.17
CA SER A 38 -5.08 -37.21 33.13
C SER A 38 -4.14 -36.10 33.63
N SER A 39 -3.47 -35.38 32.72
CA SER A 39 -2.67 -34.19 33.04
C SER A 39 -3.39 -33.18 33.94
N ASN A 40 -4.73 -33.08 33.86
CA ASN A 40 -5.57 -32.24 34.73
C ASN A 40 -5.45 -32.53 36.25
N ALA A 41 -4.98 -33.73 36.64
CA ALA A 41 -4.82 -34.11 38.04
C ALA A 41 -3.51 -33.62 38.67
N TYR A 42 -2.53 -33.22 37.86
CA TYR A 42 -1.21 -32.81 38.32
C TYR A 42 -0.77 -31.52 37.64
N HIS A 43 -0.65 -30.43 38.42
CA HIS A 43 0.00 -29.20 37.96
C HIS A 43 1.44 -29.53 37.64
N THR A 44 1.78 -29.59 36.35
CA THR A 44 3.16 -29.83 35.94
C THR A 44 3.88 -28.54 35.62
N GLY A 45 3.20 -27.43 35.31
CA GLY A 45 3.77 -26.23 34.67
C GLY A 45 4.95 -25.50 35.34
N GLU A 46 5.31 -25.77 36.60
CA GLU A 46 6.36 -25.03 37.34
C GLU A 46 7.81 -25.32 36.88
N TRP A 47 8.05 -26.40 36.15
CA TRP A 47 9.37 -26.81 35.63
C TRP A 47 9.78 -26.21 34.27
N ARG A 48 8.94 -25.39 33.63
CA ARG A 48 9.18 -24.93 32.25
C ARG A 48 10.24 -23.82 32.21
N THR A 49 11.17 -23.91 31.26
CA THR A 49 12.16 -22.85 31.00
C THR A 49 11.69 -21.86 29.93
N GLN A 50 10.68 -22.25 29.14
CA GLN A 50 10.05 -21.46 28.10
C GLN A 50 8.54 -21.70 28.09
N GLN A 51 7.77 -20.79 27.49
CA GLN A 51 6.33 -20.92 27.35
C GLN A 51 5.85 -20.37 26.00
N PRO A 52 4.83 -20.99 25.39
CA PRO A 52 4.25 -20.49 24.15
C PRO A 52 3.50 -19.17 24.40
N LEU A 53 3.60 -18.25 23.45
CA LEU A 53 2.98 -16.94 23.44
C LEU A 53 2.24 -16.77 22.11
N TYR A 54 0.91 -16.62 22.17
CA TYR A 54 0.13 -16.21 21.01
C TYR A 54 0.40 -14.74 20.72
N GLN A 55 1.01 -14.44 19.58
CA GLN A 55 1.39 -13.08 19.21
C GLN A 55 1.01 -12.81 17.75
N ASN A 56 0.11 -11.84 17.55
CA ASN A 56 -0.16 -11.33 16.21
C ASN A 56 1.09 -10.65 15.65
N LYS A 57 1.58 -11.16 14.54
CA LYS A 57 2.71 -10.61 13.79
C LYS A 57 2.20 -9.87 12.57
N TRP A 58 2.98 -8.92 12.07
CA TRP A 58 2.55 -8.09 10.94
C TRP A 58 2.91 -8.75 9.61
N PRO A 59 1.94 -9.05 8.72
CA PRO A 59 2.21 -9.69 7.44
C PRO A 59 3.12 -8.84 6.54
N PRO A 60 4.01 -9.46 5.73
CA PRO A 60 4.91 -8.71 4.86
C PRO A 60 4.18 -7.91 3.76
N CYS A 61 3.01 -8.38 3.30
CA CYS A 61 2.18 -7.63 2.35
C CYS A 61 1.67 -6.31 2.94
N SER A 62 1.16 -6.32 4.16
CA SER A 62 0.68 -5.13 4.88
C SER A 62 1.82 -4.17 5.24
N GLN A 63 3.03 -4.69 5.48
CA GLN A 63 4.23 -3.90 5.77
C GLN A 63 4.67 -3.01 4.63
N ILE A 64 4.73 -3.60 3.43
CA ILE A 64 5.25 -2.93 2.25
C ILE A 64 4.18 -2.06 1.58
N CYS A 65 2.90 -2.29 1.88
CA CYS A 65 1.80 -1.49 1.37
C CYS A 65 1.96 -0.03 1.83
N PRO A 66 2.13 0.95 0.92
CA PRO A 66 2.31 2.35 1.30
C PRO A 66 1.07 2.96 1.97
N ALA A 67 -0.12 2.41 1.69
CA ALA A 67 -1.39 2.74 2.34
C ALA A 67 -1.57 2.05 3.71
N SER A 68 -0.68 1.10 4.06
CA SER A 68 -0.71 0.34 5.32
C SER A 68 -2.02 -0.41 5.55
N GLU A 69 -2.58 -0.96 4.47
CA GLU A 69 -3.78 -1.82 4.53
C GLU A 69 -3.54 -3.11 5.31
N ASP A 70 -4.59 -3.58 5.98
CA ASP A 70 -4.62 -4.90 6.63
C ASP A 70 -5.04 -5.99 5.63
N ILE A 71 -4.12 -6.29 4.71
CA ILE A 71 -4.35 -7.22 3.59
C ILE A 71 -4.76 -8.61 4.05
N GLN A 72 -4.15 -9.10 5.12
CA GLN A 72 -4.50 -10.41 5.65
C GLN A 72 -5.93 -10.43 6.18
N ALA A 73 -6.36 -9.40 6.92
CA ALA A 73 -7.71 -9.37 7.50
C ALA A 73 -8.81 -9.28 6.45
N TRP A 74 -8.66 -8.40 5.44
CA TRP A 74 -9.69 -8.31 4.40
C TRP A 74 -9.70 -9.53 3.47
N LEU A 75 -8.54 -10.19 3.23
CA LEU A 75 -8.50 -11.48 2.51
C LEU A 75 -9.15 -12.61 3.32
N ALA A 76 -9.01 -12.62 4.65
CA ALA A 76 -9.67 -13.60 5.50
C ALA A 76 -11.20 -13.49 5.39
N LEU A 77 -11.73 -12.26 5.43
CA LEU A 77 -13.17 -12.00 5.22
C LEU A 77 -13.62 -12.41 3.81
N ALA A 78 -12.83 -12.07 2.78
CA ALA A 78 -13.11 -12.47 1.40
C ALA A 78 -13.08 -14.00 1.21
N SER A 79 -12.20 -14.71 1.91
CA SER A 79 -12.12 -16.19 1.85
C SER A 79 -13.35 -16.88 2.45
N ALA A 80 -14.07 -16.16 3.33
CA ALA A 80 -15.35 -16.55 3.92
C ALA A 80 -16.55 -15.96 3.18
N GLU A 81 -16.35 -15.40 1.98
CA GLU A 81 -17.39 -14.78 1.13
C GLU A 81 -18.13 -13.62 1.81
N GLN A 82 -17.52 -13.01 2.84
CA GLN A 82 -18.05 -11.83 3.52
C GLN A 82 -17.64 -10.55 2.78
N TRP A 83 -18.07 -10.42 1.52
CA TRP A 83 -17.55 -9.42 0.59
C TRP A 83 -17.66 -7.97 1.07
N GLN A 84 -18.83 -7.59 1.59
CA GLN A 84 -19.03 -6.22 2.10
C GLN A 84 -18.18 -5.94 3.34
N ALA A 85 -18.01 -6.93 4.22
CA ALA A 85 -17.14 -6.81 5.39
C ALA A 85 -15.66 -6.71 4.97
N ALA A 86 -15.24 -7.49 3.98
CA ALA A 86 -13.90 -7.41 3.39
C ALA A 86 -13.64 -6.02 2.80
N TRP A 87 -14.58 -5.47 2.05
CA TRP A 87 -14.49 -4.11 1.51
C TRP A 87 -14.45 -3.04 2.61
N HIS A 88 -15.28 -3.15 3.65
CA HIS A 88 -15.20 -2.24 4.80
C HIS A 88 -13.83 -2.32 5.48
N LYS A 89 -13.28 -3.52 5.65
CA LYS A 89 -11.95 -3.72 6.25
C LYS A 89 -10.83 -3.14 5.39
N LEU A 90 -10.91 -3.30 4.07
CA LEU A 90 -9.97 -2.69 3.12
C LEU A 90 -10.03 -1.16 3.17
N THR A 91 -11.25 -0.62 3.13
CA THR A 91 -11.50 0.84 3.11
C THR A 91 -11.22 1.54 4.44
N GLU A 92 -10.91 0.80 5.51
CA GLU A 92 -10.35 1.40 6.73
C GLU A 92 -9.10 2.24 6.43
N ARG A 93 -8.30 1.84 5.42
CA ARG A 93 -7.03 2.50 5.06
C ARG A 93 -7.03 3.07 3.65
N ASN A 94 -7.64 2.38 2.68
CA ASN A 94 -7.64 2.79 1.29
C ASN A 94 -9.07 3.03 0.78
N PRO A 95 -9.49 4.29 0.58
CA PRO A 95 -10.84 4.59 0.10
C PRO A 95 -11.03 4.41 -1.42
N PHE A 96 -10.01 3.88 -2.11
CA PHE A 96 -10.00 3.71 -3.57
C PHE A 96 -9.72 2.27 -4.04
N PRO A 97 -10.37 1.22 -3.53
CA PRO A 97 -10.12 -0.17 -3.96
C PRO A 97 -10.24 -0.38 -5.46
N ALA A 98 -11.28 0.16 -6.12
CA ALA A 98 -11.50 -0.04 -7.55
C ALA A 98 -10.40 0.66 -8.37
N THR A 99 -9.99 1.86 -7.97
CA THR A 99 -8.91 2.60 -8.63
C THR A 99 -7.54 1.96 -8.36
N MET A 100 -7.20 1.66 -7.10
CA MET A 100 -5.90 1.07 -6.73
C MET A 100 -5.76 -0.35 -7.31
N GLY A 101 -6.86 -1.08 -7.39
CA GLY A 101 -7.01 -2.35 -8.12
C GLY A 101 -6.79 -2.27 -9.64
N ARG A 102 -6.44 -1.09 -10.18
CA ARG A 102 -6.11 -0.88 -11.60
C ARG A 102 -4.73 -0.27 -11.82
N ILE A 103 -4.31 0.63 -10.93
CA ILE A 103 -3.14 1.49 -11.17
C ILE A 103 -1.98 1.26 -10.22
N CYS A 104 -2.20 0.55 -9.10
CA CYS A 104 -1.14 0.29 -8.14
C CYS A 104 -0.08 -0.63 -8.76
N TYR A 105 1.09 -0.69 -8.14
CA TYR A 105 2.21 -1.55 -8.59
C TYR A 105 2.44 -2.75 -7.65
N HIS A 106 1.51 -2.97 -6.70
CA HIS A 106 1.40 -4.19 -5.89
C HIS A 106 2.69 -4.65 -5.23
N ALA A 107 3.40 -3.73 -4.58
CA ALA A 107 4.55 -4.07 -3.75
C ALA A 107 4.23 -5.14 -2.70
N CYS A 108 2.96 -5.20 -2.25
CA CYS A 108 2.42 -6.23 -1.37
C CYS A 108 2.58 -7.66 -1.93
N GLU A 109 2.36 -7.84 -3.24
CA GLU A 109 2.59 -9.12 -3.91
C GLU A 109 4.08 -9.41 -4.00
N SER A 110 4.92 -8.38 -4.22
CA SER A 110 6.38 -8.51 -4.23
C SER A 110 6.94 -9.12 -2.94
N ALA A 111 6.37 -8.76 -1.79
CA ALA A 111 6.79 -9.26 -0.47
C ALA A 111 6.03 -10.50 0.02
N CYS A 112 5.08 -11.04 -0.74
CA CYS A 112 4.21 -12.12 -0.28
C CYS A 112 4.98 -13.43 0.02
N ASN A 113 4.84 -13.96 1.26
CA ASN A 113 5.49 -15.22 1.67
C ASN A 113 5.03 -16.44 0.84
N ARG A 114 3.86 -16.40 0.20
CA ARG A 114 3.34 -17.53 -0.60
C ARG A 114 4.21 -17.88 -1.80
N LYS A 115 5.04 -16.96 -2.30
CA LYS A 115 6.02 -17.24 -3.36
C LYS A 115 6.98 -18.38 -3.04
N HIS A 116 7.20 -18.67 -1.75
CA HIS A 116 8.05 -19.78 -1.32
C HIS A 116 7.34 -21.14 -1.38
N LEU A 117 6.02 -21.16 -1.64
CA LEU A 117 5.21 -22.37 -1.82
C LEU A 117 4.85 -22.60 -3.30
N ASP A 118 4.24 -21.60 -3.93
CA ASP A 118 3.90 -21.60 -5.36
C ASP A 118 4.13 -20.23 -6.00
N SER A 119 3.22 -19.28 -5.83
CA SER A 119 3.29 -17.91 -6.32
C SER A 119 2.58 -16.95 -5.37
N ALA A 120 2.77 -15.65 -5.54
CA ALA A 120 2.10 -14.67 -4.70
C ALA A 120 0.57 -14.78 -4.80
N VAL A 121 -0.13 -14.37 -3.75
CA VAL A 121 -1.58 -14.10 -3.84
C VAL A 121 -1.76 -12.90 -4.77
N ASN A 122 -2.75 -12.96 -5.67
CA ASN A 122 -3.16 -11.87 -6.54
C ASN A 122 -3.98 -10.83 -5.75
N ILE A 123 -3.30 -10.15 -4.83
CA ILE A 123 -3.84 -9.08 -3.98
C ILE A 123 -4.39 -7.96 -4.87
N HIS A 124 -3.72 -7.64 -5.98
CA HIS A 124 -4.15 -6.65 -6.95
C HIS A 124 -5.57 -6.93 -7.46
N ALA A 125 -5.78 -8.13 -8.01
CA ALA A 125 -7.05 -8.45 -8.64
C ALA A 125 -8.16 -8.64 -7.60
N MET A 126 -7.82 -9.05 -6.37
CA MET A 126 -8.78 -9.08 -5.25
C MET A 126 -9.22 -7.68 -4.80
N GLU A 127 -8.28 -6.74 -4.68
CA GLU A 127 -8.58 -5.34 -4.35
C GLU A 127 -9.53 -4.74 -5.40
N ARG A 128 -9.23 -4.98 -6.68
CA ARG A 128 -10.10 -4.60 -7.79
C ARG A 128 -11.49 -5.22 -7.69
N TYR A 129 -11.55 -6.53 -7.45
CA TYR A 129 -12.80 -7.28 -7.37
C TYR A 129 -13.73 -6.70 -6.33
N LEU A 130 -13.21 -6.45 -5.12
CA LEU A 130 -13.96 -5.85 -4.03
C LEU A 130 -14.42 -4.42 -4.35
N GLY A 131 -13.57 -3.62 -5.01
CA GLY A 131 -13.92 -2.27 -5.44
C GLY A 131 -15.01 -2.25 -6.51
N ASP A 132 -14.87 -3.06 -7.56
CA ASP A 132 -15.85 -3.16 -8.64
C ASP A 132 -17.20 -3.69 -8.11
N MET A 133 -17.18 -4.68 -7.21
CA MET A 133 -18.38 -5.18 -6.54
C MET A 133 -19.05 -4.10 -5.68
N ALA A 134 -18.28 -3.32 -4.93
CA ALA A 134 -18.83 -2.24 -4.11
C ALA A 134 -19.54 -1.18 -4.95
N ILE A 135 -18.96 -0.80 -6.09
CA ILE A 135 -19.59 0.13 -7.05
C ILE A 135 -20.89 -0.48 -7.59
N ALA A 136 -20.84 -1.74 -8.05
CA ALA A 136 -22.00 -2.42 -8.63
C ALA A 136 -23.16 -2.60 -7.63
N GLN A 137 -22.85 -2.86 -6.37
CA GLN A 137 -23.82 -3.07 -5.29
C GLN A 137 -24.23 -1.77 -4.57
N GLY A 138 -23.61 -0.63 -4.90
CA GLY A 138 -23.85 0.65 -4.25
C GLY A 138 -23.50 0.65 -2.75
N TRP A 139 -22.41 -0.02 -2.37
CA TRP A 139 -21.95 0.00 -0.97
C TRP A 139 -21.45 1.38 -0.58
N SER A 140 -21.86 1.83 0.60
CA SER A 140 -21.48 3.13 1.15
C SER A 140 -20.48 2.98 2.28
N HIS A 141 -19.62 3.98 2.43
CA HIS A 141 -18.76 4.09 3.61
C HIS A 141 -19.60 4.33 4.87
N ARG A 142 -19.05 3.95 6.02
CA ARG A 142 -19.70 4.14 7.33
C ARG A 142 -18.89 5.12 8.18
N PRO A 143 -19.56 6.04 8.90
CA PRO A 143 -18.93 6.74 10.01
C PRO A 143 -18.32 5.73 10.98
N SER A 144 -17.13 6.03 11.48
CA SER A 144 -16.47 5.30 12.56
C SER A 144 -16.96 5.78 13.94
N CYS A 145 -17.56 6.96 14.00
CA CYS A 145 -18.11 7.57 15.20
C CYS A 145 -19.40 8.32 14.83
N ASP A 146 -20.37 8.30 15.73
CA ASP A 146 -21.63 9.04 15.58
C ASP A 146 -21.51 10.49 16.10
N ASP A 147 -20.46 10.80 16.86
CA ASP A 147 -20.26 12.12 17.46
C ASP A 147 -19.62 13.10 16.46
N GLU A 148 -20.31 14.20 16.19
CA GLU A 148 -19.75 15.34 15.46
C GLU A 148 -18.66 16.02 16.30
N GLN A 149 -17.56 16.39 15.63
CA GLN A 149 -16.47 17.15 16.21
C GLN A 149 -16.68 18.64 15.92
N PRO A 150 -16.47 19.54 16.90
CA PRO A 150 -16.68 20.98 16.70
C PRO A 150 -15.64 21.61 15.77
N GLU A 151 -14.47 20.98 15.60
CA GLU A 151 -13.37 21.51 14.81
C GLU A 151 -13.63 21.40 13.30
N ARG A 152 -13.19 22.42 12.56
CA ARG A 152 -13.30 22.50 11.10
C ARG A 152 -11.94 22.31 10.45
N VAL A 153 -11.91 21.49 9.41
CA VAL A 153 -10.66 21.17 8.70
C VAL A 153 -10.73 21.58 7.23
N ALA A 154 -9.69 22.26 6.75
CA ALA A 154 -9.50 22.56 5.34
C ALA A 154 -8.47 21.63 4.70
N ILE A 155 -8.73 21.20 3.47
CA ILE A 155 -7.82 20.40 2.65
C ILE A 155 -7.61 21.11 1.32
N VAL A 156 -6.36 21.34 0.94
CA VAL A 156 -5.99 21.98 -0.32
C VAL A 156 -5.49 20.92 -1.29
N GLY A 157 -6.33 20.59 -2.28
CA GLY A 157 -6.11 19.56 -3.30
C GLY A 157 -7.05 18.36 -3.13
N ALA A 158 -7.89 18.11 -4.13
CA ALA A 158 -8.80 16.97 -4.26
C ALA A 158 -8.14 15.78 -4.98
N GLY A 159 -6.82 15.61 -4.84
CA GLY A 159 -6.10 14.41 -5.28
C GLY A 159 -6.22 13.24 -4.29
N PRO A 160 -5.57 12.09 -4.57
CA PRO A 160 -5.66 10.91 -3.72
C PRO A 160 -5.24 11.14 -2.25
N ALA A 161 -4.23 11.97 -2.01
CA ALA A 161 -3.82 12.32 -0.65
C ALA A 161 -4.88 13.15 0.09
N GLY A 162 -5.42 14.18 -0.56
CA GLY A 162 -6.43 15.06 0.03
C GLY A 162 -7.74 14.32 0.29
N LEU A 163 -8.23 13.57 -0.69
CA LEU A 163 -9.43 12.74 -0.55
C LEU A 163 -9.26 11.66 0.51
N SER A 164 -8.09 11.01 0.62
CA SER A 164 -7.81 10.06 1.70
C SER A 164 -7.83 10.72 3.08
N CYS A 165 -7.22 11.91 3.22
CA CYS A 165 -7.27 12.67 4.46
C CYS A 165 -8.71 13.06 4.83
N ALA A 166 -9.46 13.60 3.86
CA ALA A 166 -10.85 14.02 4.02
C ALA A 166 -11.75 12.86 4.44
N PHE A 167 -11.60 11.72 3.77
CA PHE A 167 -12.32 10.49 4.07
C PHE A 167 -12.12 10.05 5.52
N GLN A 168 -10.87 10.03 6.00
CA GLN A 168 -10.59 9.62 7.37
C GLN A 168 -11.17 10.60 8.39
N LEU A 169 -11.00 11.91 8.17
CA LEU A 169 -11.53 12.94 9.07
C LEU A 169 -13.06 12.92 9.13
N ALA A 170 -13.74 12.86 7.98
CA ALA A 170 -15.19 12.81 7.90
C ALA A 170 -15.76 11.56 8.58
N ARG A 171 -15.11 10.39 8.42
CA ARG A 171 -15.50 9.17 9.15
C ARG A 171 -15.40 9.31 10.67
N HIS A 172 -14.60 10.23 11.18
CA HIS A 172 -14.46 10.48 12.61
C HIS A 172 -15.24 11.73 13.08
N GLY A 173 -16.19 12.21 12.28
CA GLY A 173 -17.14 13.25 12.66
C GLY A 173 -16.65 14.69 12.46
N TYR A 174 -15.48 14.91 11.83
CA TYR A 174 -14.98 16.26 11.55
C TYR A 174 -15.68 16.91 10.36
N SER A 175 -15.94 18.21 10.44
CA SER A 175 -16.40 19.01 9.31
C SER A 175 -15.23 19.33 8.38
N VAL A 176 -15.28 18.83 7.14
CA VAL A 176 -14.18 18.95 6.17
C VAL A 176 -14.60 19.72 4.92
N THR A 177 -13.81 20.71 4.52
CA THR A 177 -13.91 21.38 3.22
C THR A 177 -12.64 21.11 2.40
N ILE A 178 -12.81 20.60 1.17
CA ILE A 178 -11.73 20.44 0.18
C ILE A 178 -11.79 21.60 -0.80
N PHE A 179 -10.64 22.24 -1.05
CA PHE A 179 -10.45 23.25 -2.08
C PHE A 179 -9.55 22.69 -3.18
N ASP A 180 -9.97 22.76 -4.44
CA ASP A 180 -9.16 22.31 -5.58
C ASP A 180 -9.19 23.36 -6.70
N ASP A 181 -8.08 23.53 -7.40
CA ASP A 181 -7.95 24.53 -8.47
C ASP A 181 -8.52 24.04 -9.81
N GLN A 182 -8.75 22.74 -9.97
CA GLN A 182 -9.35 22.13 -11.15
C GLN A 182 -10.88 22.14 -11.09
N ALA A 183 -11.48 21.91 -12.25
CA ALA A 183 -12.93 21.80 -12.41
C ALA A 183 -13.51 20.44 -11.99
N GLU A 184 -12.65 19.45 -11.71
CA GLU A 184 -13.04 18.08 -11.36
C GLU A 184 -12.06 17.51 -10.33
N ALA A 185 -12.58 16.72 -9.38
CA ALA A 185 -11.79 16.07 -8.35
C ALA A 185 -11.03 14.83 -8.88
N GLY A 186 -10.06 14.36 -8.10
CA GLY A 186 -9.24 13.17 -8.40
C GLY A 186 -7.77 13.51 -8.71
N GLY A 187 -7.43 14.77 -8.91
CA GLY A 187 -6.06 15.22 -9.20
C GLY A 187 -5.44 14.44 -10.37
N THR A 188 -4.20 13.99 -10.23
CA THR A 188 -3.47 13.22 -11.26
C THR A 188 -4.20 11.93 -11.70
N LEU A 189 -4.99 11.31 -10.82
CA LEU A 189 -5.79 10.13 -11.17
C LEU A 189 -6.81 10.47 -12.27
N HIS A 190 -7.42 11.65 -12.16
CA HIS A 190 -8.37 12.14 -13.15
C HIS A 190 -7.67 12.78 -14.35
N SER A 191 -6.70 13.69 -14.11
CA SER A 191 -6.13 14.52 -15.17
C SER A 191 -5.07 13.83 -16.04
N ALA A 192 -4.34 12.84 -15.51
CA ALA A 192 -3.18 12.28 -16.22
C ALA A 192 -3.32 10.80 -16.57
N ILE A 193 -3.89 9.96 -15.69
CA ILE A 193 -3.96 8.51 -15.96
C ILE A 193 -4.94 8.25 -17.12
N PRO A 194 -4.54 7.54 -18.19
CA PRO A 194 -5.42 7.29 -19.33
C PRO A 194 -6.60 6.36 -19.02
N ASP A 195 -7.71 6.53 -19.75
CA ASP A 195 -8.94 5.72 -19.59
C ASP A 195 -8.75 4.21 -19.73
N TYR A 196 -7.80 3.77 -20.56
CA TYR A 196 -7.54 2.33 -20.73
C TYR A 196 -6.95 1.67 -19.48
N ARG A 197 -6.34 2.47 -18.58
CA ARG A 197 -5.83 2.04 -17.28
C ARG A 197 -6.85 2.34 -16.19
N LEU A 198 -7.39 3.55 -16.15
CA LEU A 198 -8.35 3.99 -15.13
C LEU A 198 -9.53 4.70 -15.79
N PRO A 199 -10.67 4.00 -15.99
CA PRO A 199 -11.88 4.63 -16.49
C PRO A 199 -12.35 5.74 -15.53
N LYS A 200 -12.64 6.94 -16.06
CA LYS A 200 -13.06 8.09 -15.22
C LYS A 200 -14.31 7.81 -14.41
N SER A 201 -15.24 7.01 -14.93
CA SER A 201 -16.47 6.64 -14.23
C SER A 201 -16.21 5.82 -12.96
N VAL A 202 -15.16 5.00 -12.94
CA VAL A 202 -14.77 4.22 -11.76
C VAL A 202 -14.26 5.17 -10.68
N LEU A 203 -13.32 6.04 -11.04
CA LEU A 203 -12.78 7.05 -10.13
C LEU A 203 -13.88 7.96 -9.58
N ALA A 204 -14.77 8.46 -10.45
CA ALA A 204 -15.89 9.31 -10.05
C ALA A 204 -16.80 8.60 -9.04
N SER A 205 -17.12 7.32 -9.24
CA SER A 205 -17.96 6.55 -8.31
C SER A 205 -17.34 6.45 -6.90
N GLU A 206 -16.03 6.24 -6.81
CA GLU A 206 -15.33 6.20 -5.50
C GLU A 206 -15.23 7.59 -4.86
N ILE A 207 -15.00 8.64 -5.65
CA ILE A 207 -15.01 10.02 -5.16
C ILE A 207 -16.40 10.37 -4.61
N ASP A 208 -17.46 10.05 -5.34
CA ASP A 208 -18.84 10.31 -4.91
C ASP A 208 -19.16 9.57 -3.60
N ALA A 209 -18.71 8.31 -3.46
CA ALA A 209 -18.86 7.55 -2.23
C ALA A 209 -18.14 8.19 -1.04
N ILE A 210 -16.94 8.76 -1.26
CA ILE A 210 -16.20 9.51 -0.24
C ILE A 210 -16.95 10.79 0.13
N LEU A 211 -17.37 11.59 -0.86
CA LEU A 211 -18.07 12.87 -0.63
C LEU A 211 -19.42 12.69 0.07
N ALA A 212 -20.08 11.54 -0.14
CA ALA A 212 -21.33 11.18 0.54
C ALA A 212 -21.23 11.13 2.08
N LEU A 213 -20.01 11.17 2.64
CA LEU A 213 -19.76 11.37 4.08
C LEU A 213 -20.02 12.81 4.57
N GLY A 214 -20.52 13.71 3.70
CA GLY A 214 -20.80 15.10 4.05
C GLY A 214 -19.61 16.04 3.85
N ILE A 215 -18.62 15.65 3.04
CA ILE A 215 -17.45 16.48 2.74
C ILE A 215 -17.85 17.57 1.75
N GLU A 216 -17.55 18.83 2.08
CA GLU A 216 -17.77 19.95 1.17
C GLU A 216 -16.63 20.02 0.15
N LEU A 217 -16.95 20.04 -1.14
CA LEU A 217 -15.97 20.15 -2.22
C LEU A 217 -16.14 21.48 -2.97
N ARG A 218 -15.08 22.29 -2.98
CA ARG A 218 -14.99 23.58 -3.69
C ARG A 218 -13.96 23.49 -4.81
N LEU A 219 -14.46 23.27 -6.02
CA LEU A 219 -13.67 23.22 -7.26
C LEU A 219 -13.39 24.63 -7.79
N ASN A 220 -12.47 24.76 -8.75
CA ASN A 220 -12.03 26.04 -9.33
C ASN A 220 -11.63 27.09 -8.28
N SER A 221 -11.10 26.64 -7.14
CA SER A 221 -10.83 27.45 -5.95
C SER A 221 -9.32 27.44 -5.65
N ARG A 222 -8.54 28.11 -6.51
CA ARG A 222 -7.10 28.26 -6.31
C ARG A 222 -6.81 29.13 -5.08
N ILE A 223 -6.05 28.59 -4.14
CA ILE A 223 -5.58 29.35 -2.96
C ILE A 223 -4.60 30.44 -3.43
N GLY A 224 -4.71 31.62 -2.83
CA GLY A 224 -4.02 32.84 -3.24
C GLY A 224 -4.76 33.65 -4.32
N GLU A 225 -5.76 33.08 -4.99
CA GLU A 225 -6.59 33.78 -6.00
C GLU A 225 -8.06 33.85 -5.58
N ALA A 226 -8.69 32.70 -5.33
CA ALA A 226 -10.10 32.60 -4.94
C ALA A 226 -10.30 32.68 -3.43
N VAL A 227 -9.35 32.16 -2.65
CA VAL A 227 -9.35 32.14 -1.18
C VAL A 227 -7.95 32.49 -0.70
N SER A 228 -7.80 33.38 0.29
CA SER A 228 -6.47 33.73 0.80
C SER A 228 -5.94 32.69 1.78
N GLU A 229 -4.60 32.61 1.92
CA GLU A 229 -3.98 31.74 2.92
C GLU A 229 -4.40 32.10 4.35
N SER A 230 -4.53 33.40 4.64
CA SER A 230 -4.99 33.89 5.94
C SER A 230 -6.42 33.47 6.24
N ASP A 231 -7.30 33.47 5.24
CA ASP A 231 -8.68 33.01 5.43
C ASP A 231 -8.72 31.53 5.86
N LEU A 232 -7.83 30.69 5.32
CA LEU A 232 -7.75 29.29 5.73
C LEU A 232 -7.29 29.15 7.18
N LEU A 233 -6.27 29.91 7.60
CA LEU A 233 -5.76 29.89 8.97
C LEU A 233 -6.73 30.47 10.00
N ASP A 234 -7.53 31.48 9.61
CA ASP A 234 -8.49 32.14 10.50
C ASP A 234 -9.81 31.34 10.63
N GLN A 235 -10.19 30.58 9.59
CA GLN A 235 -11.47 29.89 9.54
C GLN A 235 -11.39 28.41 9.91
N TYR A 236 -10.23 27.77 9.83
CA TYR A 236 -10.09 26.34 10.05
C TYR A 236 -9.09 26.04 11.17
N ASP A 237 -9.40 25.04 11.99
CA ASP A 237 -8.57 24.63 13.12
C ASP A 237 -7.36 23.79 12.67
N ALA A 238 -7.44 23.23 11.46
CA ALA A 238 -6.37 22.47 10.83
C ALA A 238 -6.43 22.57 9.29
N VAL A 239 -5.26 22.62 8.66
CA VAL A 239 -5.12 22.69 7.19
C VAL A 239 -4.18 21.61 6.68
N PHE A 240 -4.59 20.88 5.64
CA PHE A 240 -3.73 19.90 4.96
C PHE A 240 -3.46 20.28 3.49
N LEU A 241 -2.19 20.43 3.14
CA LEU A 241 -1.73 20.74 1.77
C LEU A 241 -1.42 19.44 1.02
N ALA A 242 -2.29 19.10 0.06
CA ALA A 242 -2.24 17.91 -0.79
C ALA A 242 -2.14 18.29 -2.29
N ILE A 243 -1.38 19.34 -2.60
CA ILE A 243 -1.32 19.99 -3.93
C ILE A 243 -0.59 19.18 -5.03
N GLY A 244 0.11 18.11 -4.65
CA GLY A 244 0.85 17.26 -5.59
C GLY A 244 1.98 17.98 -6.33
N THR A 245 2.38 17.45 -7.49
CA THR A 245 3.42 18.02 -8.36
C THR A 245 2.85 18.31 -9.75
N GLN A 246 2.29 19.50 -9.93
CA GLN A 246 1.55 19.88 -11.14
C GLN A 246 2.41 20.58 -12.20
N GLN A 247 3.59 21.09 -11.85
CA GLN A 247 4.45 21.81 -12.79
C GLN A 247 5.42 20.85 -13.49
N PRO A 248 5.34 20.68 -14.82
CA PRO A 248 6.28 19.82 -15.52
C PRO A 248 7.67 20.45 -15.60
N ARG A 249 8.71 19.64 -15.43
CA ARG A 249 10.06 20.03 -15.81
C ARG A 249 10.19 19.97 -17.33
N LEU A 250 10.59 21.08 -17.91
CA LEU A 250 10.96 21.16 -19.34
C LEU A 250 12.47 21.11 -19.47
N ASN A 251 12.95 20.60 -20.61
CA ASN A 251 14.36 20.34 -20.85
C ASN A 251 15.27 21.56 -20.53
N PRO A 252 16.30 21.41 -19.66
CA PRO A 252 17.22 22.49 -19.33
C PRO A 252 18.28 22.79 -20.42
N TYR A 253 18.48 21.92 -21.41
CA TYR A 253 19.63 21.98 -22.33
C TYR A 253 19.47 22.91 -23.54
N ASN A 254 18.59 23.92 -23.47
CA ASN A 254 18.51 24.92 -24.55
C ASN A 254 19.64 25.95 -24.39
N ASN A 255 20.83 25.63 -24.91
CA ASN A 255 21.91 26.59 -25.14
C ASN A 255 21.58 27.61 -26.27
N GLY A 256 20.35 27.64 -26.76
CA GLY A 256 19.79 28.67 -27.63
C GLY A 256 18.58 29.33 -26.96
N ALA A 257 18.46 30.65 -27.12
CA ALA A 257 17.57 31.56 -26.42
C ALA A 257 16.03 31.38 -26.64
N GLU A 258 15.54 30.15 -26.73
CA GLU A 258 14.10 29.86 -26.65
C GLU A 258 13.83 29.17 -25.32
N LYS A 259 13.22 29.87 -24.37
CA LYS A 259 12.57 29.20 -23.24
C LYS A 259 11.70 28.09 -23.82
N ALA A 260 11.93 26.84 -23.45
CA ALA A 260 11.10 25.71 -23.84
C ALA A 260 9.66 26.04 -23.44
N ARG A 261 8.89 26.65 -24.34
CA ARG A 261 7.47 26.87 -24.21
C ARG A 261 6.82 25.70 -24.92
N SER A 262 5.82 25.12 -24.27
CA SER A 262 5.00 24.12 -24.94
C SER A 262 4.45 24.71 -26.24
N ASN A 263 4.56 23.95 -27.32
CA ASN A 263 3.99 24.25 -28.61
C ASN A 263 3.54 22.95 -29.29
N HIS A 264 3.09 23.03 -30.53
CA HIS A 264 2.54 21.87 -31.25
C HIS A 264 3.58 20.76 -31.53
N SER A 265 4.89 21.04 -31.44
CA SER A 265 5.95 20.07 -31.74
C SER A 265 6.77 19.67 -30.51
N VAL A 266 6.64 20.37 -29.39
CA VAL A 266 7.31 20.06 -28.12
C VAL A 266 6.37 20.36 -26.96
N MET A 267 6.11 19.36 -26.10
CA MET A 267 5.27 19.54 -24.92
C MET A 267 5.71 18.65 -23.76
N SER A 268 5.11 18.84 -22.59
CA SER A 268 5.33 17.94 -21.45
C SER A 268 4.41 16.72 -21.52
N GLY A 269 4.83 15.63 -20.88
CA GLY A 269 4.01 14.42 -20.75
C GLY A 269 2.71 14.68 -20.00
N LEU A 270 2.75 15.50 -18.94
CA LEU A 270 1.55 15.85 -18.18
C LEU A 270 0.55 16.64 -19.03
N GLU A 271 1.02 17.63 -19.79
CA GLU A 271 0.16 18.40 -20.69
C GLU A 271 -0.46 17.52 -21.77
N PHE A 272 0.34 16.64 -22.40
CA PHE A 272 -0.16 15.68 -23.39
C PHE A 272 -1.30 14.82 -22.82
N LEU A 273 -1.07 14.23 -21.64
CA LEU A 273 -2.05 13.37 -20.98
C LEU A 273 -3.30 14.15 -20.56
N HIS A 274 -3.15 15.37 -20.07
CA HIS A 274 -4.28 16.24 -19.68
C HIS A 274 -5.19 16.56 -20.85
N ARG A 275 -4.60 16.95 -21.98
CA ARG A 275 -5.34 17.26 -23.21
C ARG A 275 -6.03 16.01 -23.75
N LEU A 276 -5.36 14.86 -23.71
CA LEU A 276 -5.92 13.58 -24.11
C LEU A 276 -7.13 13.20 -23.24
N ASN A 277 -7.01 13.29 -21.91
CA ASN A 277 -8.09 12.97 -20.98
C ASN A 277 -9.28 13.95 -21.08
N ARG A 278 -9.06 15.18 -21.55
CA ARG A 278 -10.14 16.13 -21.89
C ARG A 278 -10.84 15.82 -23.21
N GLY A 279 -10.42 14.77 -23.92
CA GLY A 279 -10.97 14.41 -25.22
C GLY A 279 -10.55 15.36 -26.35
N GLU A 280 -9.48 16.14 -26.17
CA GLU A 280 -8.96 16.99 -27.25
C GLU A 280 -8.46 16.13 -28.41
N GLN A 281 -8.77 16.54 -29.64
CA GLN A 281 -8.19 15.93 -30.83
C GLN A 281 -6.75 16.41 -31.01
N LEU A 282 -5.80 15.54 -30.68
CA LEU A 282 -4.38 15.81 -30.84
C LEU A 282 -3.91 15.38 -32.24
N ALA A 283 -3.30 16.31 -32.98
CA ALA A 283 -2.65 16.00 -34.25
C ALA A 283 -1.29 15.33 -33.98
N ILE A 284 -1.28 13.99 -33.98
CA ILE A 284 -0.08 13.21 -33.72
C ILE A 284 0.68 12.95 -35.03
N PRO A 285 1.95 13.35 -35.15
CA PRO A 285 2.76 13.02 -36.32
C PRO A 285 3.09 11.53 -36.33
N ARG A 286 3.51 11.01 -37.49
CA ARG A 286 3.84 9.58 -37.65
C ARG A 286 4.89 9.08 -36.66
N GLN A 287 5.88 9.90 -36.34
CA GLN A 287 7.00 9.56 -35.46
C GLN A 287 7.04 10.53 -34.27
N VAL A 288 7.07 9.97 -33.07
CA VAL A 288 7.07 10.71 -31.81
C VAL A 288 8.22 10.22 -30.94
N ALA A 289 8.96 11.16 -30.35
CA ALA A 289 9.96 10.85 -29.34
C ALA A 289 9.42 11.21 -27.95
N VAL A 290 9.53 10.29 -27.01
CA VAL A 290 9.19 10.50 -25.59
C VAL A 290 10.47 10.46 -24.78
N VAL A 291 10.71 11.44 -23.93
CA VAL A 291 11.95 11.56 -23.15
C VAL A 291 11.63 11.37 -21.68
N GLY A 292 12.17 10.31 -21.07
CA GLY A 292 11.98 10.00 -19.65
C GLY A 292 11.89 8.51 -19.36
N GLY A 293 12.24 8.12 -18.13
CA GLY A 293 12.26 6.73 -17.66
C GLY A 293 11.17 6.39 -16.62
N GLY A 294 10.25 7.30 -16.32
CA GLY A 294 9.19 7.08 -15.32
C GLY A 294 7.90 6.52 -15.90
N ASN A 295 6.95 6.16 -15.03
CA ASN A 295 5.63 5.65 -15.44
C ASN A 295 4.88 6.62 -16.37
N THR A 296 5.00 7.94 -16.15
CA THR A 296 4.43 8.95 -17.06
C THR A 296 4.97 8.82 -18.49
N ALA A 297 6.25 8.49 -18.67
CA ALA A 297 6.82 8.28 -20.00
C ALA A 297 6.22 7.04 -20.68
N MET A 298 6.00 5.96 -19.91
CA MET A 298 5.37 4.75 -20.41
C MET A 298 3.90 5.01 -20.79
N ASP A 299 3.13 5.67 -19.94
CA ASP A 299 1.73 6.03 -20.22
C ASP A 299 1.61 6.91 -21.47
N VAL A 300 2.47 7.93 -21.60
CA VAL A 300 2.52 8.77 -22.81
C VAL A 300 2.84 7.92 -24.04
N ALA A 301 3.87 7.08 -23.98
CA ALA A 301 4.29 6.28 -25.12
C ALA A 301 3.17 5.32 -25.58
N ARG A 302 2.52 4.65 -24.63
CA ARG A 302 1.41 3.73 -24.86
C ARG A 302 0.15 4.44 -25.39
N CYS A 303 -0.14 5.65 -24.94
CA CYS A 303 -1.19 6.49 -25.51
C CYS A 303 -0.88 6.89 -26.96
N VAL A 304 0.35 7.32 -27.23
CA VAL A 304 0.75 7.72 -28.59
C VAL A 304 0.69 6.52 -29.56
N ARG A 305 1.06 5.31 -29.10
CA ARG A 305 0.87 4.07 -29.87
C ARG A 305 -0.59 3.80 -30.21
N ARG A 306 -1.51 4.00 -29.25
CA ARG A 306 -2.98 3.88 -29.48
C ARG A 306 -3.52 4.91 -30.46
N LEU A 307 -2.87 6.07 -30.57
CA LEU A 307 -3.17 7.09 -31.57
C LEU A 307 -2.55 6.78 -32.94
N GLY A 308 -1.88 5.63 -33.11
CA GLY A 308 -1.40 5.12 -34.38
C GLY A 308 0.00 5.56 -34.80
N ALA A 309 0.75 6.23 -33.93
CA ALA A 309 2.09 6.70 -34.24
C ALA A 309 3.20 5.70 -33.83
N GLU A 310 4.33 5.76 -34.52
CA GLU A 310 5.59 5.12 -34.13
C GLU A 310 6.21 5.92 -32.97
N VAL A 311 6.63 5.23 -31.91
CA VAL A 311 7.12 5.87 -30.69
C VAL A 311 8.49 5.35 -30.33
N THR A 312 9.42 6.27 -30.13
CA THR A 312 10.74 6.00 -29.56
C THR A 312 10.82 6.69 -28.19
N VAL A 313 11.00 5.91 -27.14
CA VAL A 313 11.28 6.40 -25.79
C VAL A 313 12.79 6.47 -25.61
N VAL A 314 13.29 7.64 -25.24
CA VAL A 314 14.69 7.88 -24.90
C VAL A 314 14.78 8.02 -23.39
N CYS A 315 15.59 7.17 -22.76
CA CYS A 315 15.74 7.14 -21.32
C CYS A 315 17.21 7.06 -20.92
N ALA A 316 17.59 7.90 -19.95
CA ALA A 316 18.96 7.96 -19.45
C ALA A 316 19.35 6.74 -18.62
N GLN A 317 18.34 6.02 -18.11
CA GLN A 317 18.48 4.87 -17.23
C GLN A 317 18.35 3.55 -17.99
N ASP A 318 18.78 2.46 -17.37
CA ASP A 318 18.62 1.10 -17.89
C ASP A 318 17.69 0.29 -16.96
N PRO A 319 16.60 -0.33 -17.45
CA PRO A 319 15.71 -1.17 -16.65
C PRO A 319 16.37 -2.45 -16.14
N HIS A 320 17.56 -2.81 -16.64
CA HIS A 320 18.39 -3.91 -16.14
C HIS A 320 19.65 -3.41 -15.41
N GLY A 321 19.81 -2.09 -15.24
CA GLY A 321 20.91 -1.49 -14.53
C GLY A 321 20.96 -1.87 -13.04
N THR A 322 22.10 -1.62 -12.40
CA THR A 322 22.31 -1.89 -10.97
C THR A 322 22.52 -0.57 -10.22
N HIS A 323 21.48 -0.09 -9.54
CA HIS A 323 21.62 0.91 -8.48
C HIS A 323 21.55 0.19 -7.13
N HIS A 324 22.40 0.55 -6.17
CA HIS A 324 22.44 -0.06 -4.82
C HIS A 324 22.57 -1.60 -4.74
N HIS A 325 23.20 -2.25 -5.73
CA HIS A 325 23.37 -3.72 -5.79
C HIS A 325 22.07 -4.53 -5.97
N GLU A 326 21.00 -3.89 -6.42
CA GLU A 326 19.74 -4.54 -6.78
C GLU A 326 19.50 -4.38 -8.28
N LEU A 327 19.32 -5.49 -9.01
CA LEU A 327 18.98 -5.47 -10.44
C LEU A 327 17.63 -4.76 -10.65
N GLY A 328 17.58 -3.87 -11.65
CA GLY A 328 16.32 -3.25 -12.12
C GLY A 328 15.86 -2.03 -11.36
N THR A 329 16.78 -1.30 -10.72
CA THR A 329 16.49 -0.17 -9.83
C THR A 329 16.82 1.21 -10.40
N GLU A 330 17.43 1.30 -11.59
CA GLU A 330 17.78 2.59 -12.17
C GLU A 330 16.58 3.30 -12.83
N MET A 331 15.67 2.54 -13.45
CA MET A 331 14.49 3.10 -14.11
C MET A 331 13.33 3.26 -13.10
N PRO A 332 12.73 4.46 -12.96
CA PRO A 332 11.61 4.67 -12.04
C PRO A 332 10.29 3.98 -12.45
N ALA A 333 10.12 3.63 -13.72
CA ALA A 333 8.92 2.92 -14.18
C ALA A 333 8.86 1.49 -13.66
N SER A 334 7.65 0.97 -13.44
CA SER A 334 7.47 -0.45 -13.14
C SER A 334 7.91 -1.31 -14.32
N LEU A 335 8.60 -2.42 -14.05
CA LEU A 335 9.03 -3.37 -15.08
C LEU A 335 7.85 -3.87 -15.93
N THR A 336 6.68 -4.08 -15.33
CA THR A 336 5.47 -4.49 -16.05
C THR A 336 5.06 -3.45 -17.09
N GLU A 337 5.11 -2.15 -16.75
CA GLU A 337 4.78 -1.07 -17.69
C GLU A 337 5.78 -1.00 -18.85
N VAL A 338 7.06 -1.23 -18.57
CA VAL A 338 8.12 -1.28 -19.59
C VAL A 338 7.88 -2.44 -20.56
N VAL A 339 7.66 -3.65 -20.04
CA VAL A 339 7.40 -4.85 -20.83
C VAL A 339 6.12 -4.72 -21.65
N GLU A 340 5.07 -4.13 -21.09
CA GLU A 340 3.83 -3.86 -21.83
C GLU A 340 4.02 -2.85 -22.95
N ALA A 341 4.80 -1.78 -22.72
CA ALA A 341 5.13 -0.80 -23.75
C ALA A 341 5.90 -1.43 -24.92
N GLU A 342 6.93 -2.24 -24.64
CA GLU A 342 7.69 -2.99 -25.67
C GLU A 342 6.77 -3.93 -26.45
N ALA A 343 5.88 -4.65 -25.76
CA ALA A 343 4.92 -5.57 -26.39
C ALA A 343 3.84 -4.85 -27.23
N GLU A 344 3.66 -3.54 -27.04
CA GLU A 344 2.82 -2.65 -27.87
C GLU A 344 3.60 -2.01 -29.04
N GLY A 345 4.90 -2.32 -29.16
CA GLY A 345 5.79 -1.86 -30.25
C GLY A 345 6.41 -0.49 -29.99
N VAL A 346 6.51 -0.06 -28.74
CA VAL A 346 7.33 1.11 -28.35
C VAL A 346 8.81 0.72 -28.46
N GLN A 347 9.60 1.54 -29.15
CA GLN A 347 11.05 1.38 -29.18
C GLN A 347 11.67 2.08 -27.97
N LEU A 348 12.48 1.38 -27.19
CA LEU A 348 13.18 1.95 -26.03
C LEU A 348 14.68 2.06 -26.34
N ILE A 349 15.21 3.27 -26.15
CA ILE A 349 16.65 3.54 -26.21
C ILE A 349 17.11 3.86 -24.79
N TYR A 350 17.76 2.87 -24.18
CA TYR A 350 18.36 2.95 -22.85
C TYR A 350 19.70 3.66 -22.89
N ARG A 351 20.13 4.19 -21.73
CA ARG A 351 21.42 4.88 -21.58
C ARG A 351 21.64 5.96 -22.64
N ALA A 352 20.59 6.71 -22.95
CA ALA A 352 20.63 7.81 -23.90
C ALA A 352 19.93 9.05 -23.34
N GLY A 353 20.45 10.22 -23.67
CA GLY A 353 19.85 11.49 -23.30
C GLY A 353 19.82 12.45 -24.48
N VAL A 354 18.93 13.44 -24.43
CA VAL A 354 18.77 14.42 -25.51
C VAL A 354 19.93 15.41 -25.47
N HIS A 355 20.75 15.42 -26.52
CA HIS A 355 21.80 16.41 -26.73
C HIS A 355 21.20 17.73 -27.23
N ARG A 356 20.34 17.68 -28.27
CA ARG A 356 19.61 18.86 -28.78
C ARG A 356 18.38 18.49 -29.58
N LEU A 357 17.47 19.45 -29.74
CA LEU A 357 16.37 19.38 -30.71
C LEU A 357 16.90 19.75 -32.10
N VAL A 358 16.46 19.02 -33.13
CA VAL A 358 16.85 19.27 -34.52
C VAL A 358 15.66 19.82 -35.28
N ARG A 359 15.81 21.03 -35.83
CA ARG A 359 14.77 21.74 -36.58
C ARG A 359 15.23 22.12 -37.98
N SER A 360 14.28 22.19 -38.90
CA SER A 360 14.42 22.82 -40.22
C SER A 360 13.46 24.00 -40.30
N GLY A 361 13.96 25.21 -40.04
CA GLY A 361 13.11 26.38 -39.77
C GLY A 361 12.28 26.16 -38.50
N ASP A 362 10.96 26.41 -38.58
CA ASP A 362 10.03 26.18 -37.46
C ASP A 362 9.64 24.70 -37.30
N HIS A 363 9.93 23.85 -38.29
CA HIS A 363 9.57 22.44 -38.26
C HIS A 363 10.55 21.62 -37.43
N LEU A 364 10.02 20.80 -36.51
CA LEU A 364 10.81 19.82 -35.77
C LEU A 364 11.05 18.59 -36.66
N SER A 365 12.32 18.29 -36.92
CA SER A 365 12.72 17.11 -37.68
C SER A 365 13.01 15.92 -36.77
N GLY A 366 13.43 16.17 -35.52
CA GLY A 366 13.72 15.11 -34.56
C GLY A 366 14.57 15.58 -33.37
N ILE A 367 15.23 14.63 -32.73
CA ILE A 367 16.17 14.85 -31.64
C ILE A 367 17.51 14.22 -31.95
N GLU A 368 18.58 14.88 -31.52
CA GLU A 368 19.91 14.30 -31.45
C GLU A 368 20.10 13.77 -30.02
N ILE A 369 20.37 12.49 -29.91
CA ILE A 369 20.63 11.81 -28.64
C ILE A 369 22.11 11.46 -28.54
N ALA A 370 22.61 11.34 -27.32
CA ALA A 370 23.97 10.87 -27.06
C ALA A 370 23.96 9.84 -25.93
N HIS A 371 24.99 8.99 -25.89
CA HIS A 371 25.14 7.99 -24.85
C HIS A 371 25.31 8.64 -23.46
N VAL A 372 24.69 8.05 -22.45
CA VAL A 372 24.80 8.48 -21.05
C VAL A 372 25.86 7.65 -20.35
N ASP A 373 26.99 8.28 -20.06
CA ASP A 373 28.09 7.67 -19.27
C ASP A 373 27.67 7.48 -17.81
N ARG A 374 27.09 8.53 -17.22
CA ARG A 374 26.66 8.54 -15.82
C ARG A 374 25.29 9.14 -15.66
N VAL A 375 24.44 8.46 -14.90
CA VAL A 375 23.06 8.88 -14.60
C VAL A 375 23.01 9.88 -13.44
N HIS A 376 23.94 9.75 -12.49
CA HIS A 376 23.99 10.56 -11.27
C HIS A 376 25.29 11.36 -11.18
N ASP A 377 25.19 12.58 -10.63
CA ASP A 377 26.34 13.39 -10.28
C ASP A 377 27.13 12.79 -9.11
N ARG A 378 28.23 13.47 -8.71
CA ARG A 378 29.07 13.04 -7.58
C ARG A 378 28.37 13.11 -6.21
N HIS A 379 27.23 13.78 -6.12
CA HIS A 379 26.42 13.93 -4.90
C HIS A 379 25.26 12.93 -4.87
N GLY A 380 25.12 12.08 -5.90
CA GLY A 380 24.04 11.11 -6.01
C GLY A 380 22.73 11.68 -6.55
N ASN A 381 22.72 12.94 -7.02
CA ASN A 381 21.54 13.52 -7.63
C ASN A 381 21.42 13.05 -9.08
N PHE A 382 20.18 12.84 -9.53
CA PHE A 382 19.89 12.51 -10.92
C PHE A 382 20.31 13.67 -11.83
N ASN A 383 21.37 13.46 -12.60
CA ASN A 383 21.93 14.44 -13.53
C ASN A 383 22.73 13.70 -14.62
N PRO A 384 22.05 13.23 -15.68
CA PRO A 384 22.69 12.48 -16.75
C PRO A 384 23.79 13.28 -17.45
N ILE A 385 24.97 12.69 -17.60
CA ILE A 385 26.11 13.27 -18.32
C ILE A 385 26.24 12.55 -19.67
N LEU A 386 26.14 13.33 -20.75
CA LEU A 386 26.25 12.84 -22.12
C LEU A 386 27.70 12.69 -22.54
N PHE A 387 27.98 11.71 -23.40
CA PHE A 387 29.30 11.49 -23.99
C PHE A 387 29.36 12.08 -25.41
N ASP A 388 30.09 13.18 -25.56
CA ASP A 388 30.27 13.84 -26.86
C ASP A 388 30.96 12.88 -27.87
N GLY A 389 30.54 12.92 -29.13
CA GLY A 389 31.01 12.04 -30.19
C GLY A 389 30.21 10.73 -30.34
N THR A 390 29.15 10.54 -29.55
CA THR A 390 28.21 9.40 -29.67
C THR A 390 26.83 9.84 -30.16
N GLU A 391 26.76 10.98 -30.85
CA GLU A 391 25.50 11.55 -31.27
C GLU A 391 24.82 10.71 -32.35
N GLU A 392 23.55 10.39 -32.11
CA GLU A 392 22.68 9.69 -33.05
C GLU A 392 21.40 10.49 -33.29
N PHE A 393 20.87 10.43 -34.51
CA PHE A 393 19.66 11.16 -34.88
C PHE A 393 18.42 10.27 -34.79
N VAL A 394 17.41 10.72 -34.04
CA VAL A 394 16.09 10.09 -33.95
C VAL A 394 15.05 11.02 -34.59
N ALA A 395 14.43 10.56 -35.68
CA ALA A 395 13.40 11.31 -36.38
C ALA A 395 12.11 11.39 -35.53
N ALA A 396 11.57 12.60 -35.37
CA ALA A 396 10.33 12.82 -34.64
C ALA A 396 9.71 14.17 -35.01
N GLY A 397 8.40 14.17 -35.30
CA GLY A 397 7.63 15.41 -35.51
C GLY A 397 7.07 16.02 -34.22
N LEU A 398 7.11 15.25 -33.12
CA LEU A 398 6.68 15.66 -31.79
C LEU A 398 7.63 15.07 -30.75
N VAL A 399 8.08 15.92 -29.82
CA VAL A 399 8.88 15.50 -28.66
C VAL A 399 8.11 15.77 -27.38
N ILE A 400 7.95 14.73 -26.55
CA ILE A 400 7.22 14.83 -25.29
C ILE A 400 8.18 14.58 -24.13
N PHE A 401 8.37 15.59 -23.28
CA PHE A 401 9.24 15.50 -22.10
C PHE A 401 8.48 15.02 -20.86
N ALA A 402 8.84 13.87 -20.33
CA ALA A 402 8.32 13.25 -19.12
C ALA A 402 9.44 13.06 -18.08
N ILE A 403 10.18 14.14 -17.81
CA ILE A 403 11.42 14.15 -17.01
C ILE A 403 11.24 14.63 -15.55
N GLY A 404 10.01 14.58 -15.04
CA GLY A 404 9.66 14.93 -13.67
C GLY A 404 8.76 16.17 -13.56
N GLN A 405 8.30 16.40 -12.34
CA GLN A 405 7.34 17.43 -11.97
C GLN A 405 7.71 18.07 -10.63
N GLU A 406 7.24 19.28 -10.40
CA GLU A 406 7.43 20.05 -9.17
C GLU A 406 6.08 20.60 -8.67
N SER A 407 6.02 20.92 -7.38
CA SER A 407 4.85 21.53 -6.76
C SER A 407 4.78 23.02 -7.07
N ASP A 408 3.55 23.51 -7.29
CA ASP A 408 3.28 24.93 -7.44
C ASP A 408 2.94 25.55 -6.09
N TRP A 409 3.88 26.28 -5.49
CA TRP A 409 3.71 26.91 -4.18
C TRP A 409 3.17 28.34 -4.24
N ARG A 410 2.86 28.86 -5.44
CA ARG A 410 2.37 30.24 -5.60
C ARG A 410 1.02 30.40 -4.90
N GLY A 411 0.94 31.35 -3.97
CA GLY A 411 -0.26 31.59 -3.16
C GLY A 411 -0.38 30.65 -1.95
N LEU A 412 0.67 29.90 -1.62
CA LEU A 412 0.77 28.98 -0.48
C LEU A 412 2.06 29.20 0.33
N GLU A 413 2.75 30.33 0.13
CA GLU A 413 4.07 30.57 0.70
C GLU A 413 4.06 30.73 2.23
N VAL A 414 2.95 31.16 2.81
CA VAL A 414 2.77 31.25 4.26
C VAL A 414 2.50 29.85 4.81
N LEU A 415 1.50 29.16 4.26
CA LEU A 415 1.10 27.81 4.69
C LEU A 415 2.25 26.80 4.55
N GLN A 416 3.06 26.91 3.50
CA GLN A 416 4.22 26.05 3.30
C GLN A 416 5.25 26.17 4.44
N LYS A 417 5.36 27.35 5.08
CA LYS A 417 6.31 27.62 6.17
C LYS A 417 5.71 27.34 7.55
N THR A 418 4.39 27.19 7.63
CA THR A 418 3.67 26.85 8.86
C THR A 418 3.86 25.37 9.19
N THR A 419 4.11 25.08 10.47
CA THR A 419 4.41 23.72 10.92
C THR A 419 3.16 22.95 11.33
N GLU A 420 3.30 21.62 11.49
CA GLU A 420 2.24 20.78 12.08
C GLU A 420 1.89 21.23 13.51
N ALA A 421 2.88 21.76 14.23
CA ALA A 421 2.72 22.35 15.56
C ALA A 421 1.91 23.66 15.56
N GLU A 422 1.70 24.26 14.39
CA GLU A 422 0.89 25.45 14.15
C GLU A 422 -0.41 25.13 13.41
N GLY A 423 -0.68 23.85 13.12
CA GLY A 423 -1.95 23.41 12.52
C GLY A 423 -1.92 23.24 11.00
N VAL A 424 -0.73 23.15 10.38
CA VAL A 424 -0.60 22.92 8.93
C VAL A 424 0.24 21.68 8.64
N TRP A 425 -0.30 20.79 7.81
CA TRP A 425 0.37 19.57 7.35
C TRP A 425 0.55 19.61 5.85
N VAL A 426 1.59 18.92 5.36
CA VAL A 426 1.86 18.79 3.93
C VAL A 426 2.06 17.31 3.60
N GLY A 427 1.43 16.84 2.54
CA GLY A 427 1.45 15.42 2.19
C GLY A 427 1.32 15.12 0.70
N GLY A 428 1.27 13.82 0.41
CA GLY A 428 1.20 13.31 -0.95
C GLY A 428 2.49 13.58 -1.73
N ASP A 429 2.33 13.81 -3.03
CA ASP A 429 3.46 14.00 -3.95
C ASP A 429 4.23 15.30 -3.68
N ALA A 430 3.69 16.27 -2.93
CA ALA A 430 4.42 17.52 -2.64
C ALA A 430 5.68 17.28 -1.78
N VAL A 431 5.67 16.23 -0.95
CA VAL A 431 6.79 15.91 -0.02
C VAL A 431 7.32 14.48 -0.17
N SER A 432 6.57 13.60 -0.83
CA SER A 432 6.96 12.19 -0.99
C SER A 432 8.06 12.02 -2.04
N LYS A 433 9.06 11.18 -1.75
CA LYS A 433 10.07 10.76 -2.73
C LYS A 433 9.48 9.79 -3.77
N SER A 434 8.62 8.88 -3.33
CA SER A 434 7.86 7.97 -4.18
C SER A 434 6.58 8.67 -4.65
N LYS A 435 6.37 8.71 -5.97
CA LYS A 435 5.21 9.36 -6.63
C LYS A 435 4.15 8.33 -7.03
N LEU A 436 3.75 7.49 -6.08
CA LEU A 436 2.77 6.43 -6.29
C LEU A 436 1.44 6.80 -5.64
N ALA A 437 0.33 6.46 -6.29
CA ALA A 437 -1.02 6.74 -5.78
C ALA A 437 -1.25 6.12 -4.39
N ALA A 438 -0.78 4.89 -4.15
CA ALA A 438 -0.85 4.24 -2.84
C ALA A 438 -0.06 5.01 -1.76
N THR A 439 1.09 5.61 -2.12
CA THR A 439 1.88 6.45 -1.20
C THR A 439 1.11 7.72 -0.84
N ALA A 440 0.43 8.33 -1.82
CA ALA A 440 -0.43 9.49 -1.59
C ALA A 440 -1.61 9.15 -0.67
N VAL A 441 -2.30 8.03 -0.89
CA VAL A 441 -3.38 7.54 0.00
C VAL A 441 -2.87 7.35 1.42
N GLY A 442 -1.75 6.64 1.61
CA GLY A 442 -1.15 6.44 2.92
C GLY A 442 -0.68 7.75 3.58
N SER A 443 -0.22 8.72 2.79
CA SER A 443 0.12 10.05 3.29
C SER A 443 -1.10 10.79 3.81
N GLY A 444 -2.23 10.74 3.10
CA GLY A 444 -3.49 11.33 3.54
C GLY A 444 -3.99 10.70 4.84
N TYR A 445 -3.92 9.37 4.95
CA TYR A 445 -4.26 8.65 6.17
C TYR A 445 -3.42 9.12 7.37
N ARG A 446 -2.09 9.16 7.22
CA ARG A 446 -1.19 9.57 8.31
C ARG A 446 -1.42 11.03 8.72
N ALA A 447 -1.67 11.91 7.75
CA ALA A 447 -2.01 13.30 8.02
C ALA A 447 -3.30 13.39 8.85
N ALA A 448 -4.37 12.72 8.45
CA ALA A 448 -5.63 12.70 9.21
C ALA A 448 -5.45 12.20 10.65
N MET A 449 -4.71 11.10 10.86
CA MET A 449 -4.43 10.61 12.22
C MET A 449 -3.65 11.62 13.06
N SER A 450 -2.64 12.28 12.47
CA SER A 450 -1.85 13.31 13.14
C SER A 450 -2.69 14.54 13.51
N MET A 451 -3.54 14.98 12.59
CA MET A 451 -4.48 16.08 12.79
C MET A 451 -5.46 15.77 13.93
N MET A 452 -6.10 14.61 13.92
CA MET A 452 -7.05 14.21 14.98
C MET A 452 -6.39 14.15 16.36
N ALA A 453 -5.20 13.55 16.44
CA ALA A 453 -4.46 13.48 17.70
C ALA A 453 -4.17 14.89 18.25
N ARG A 454 -3.71 15.79 17.39
CA ARG A 454 -3.46 17.19 17.77
C ARG A 454 -4.74 17.91 18.22
N LEU A 455 -5.82 17.79 17.47
CA LEU A 455 -7.09 18.47 17.78
C LEU A 455 -7.68 17.98 19.12
N LYS A 456 -7.49 16.70 19.46
CA LYS A 456 -7.91 16.13 20.75
C LYS A 456 -6.96 16.45 21.92
N GLY A 457 -5.80 17.05 21.65
CA GLY A 457 -4.76 17.28 22.64
C GLY A 457 -3.99 16.02 23.05
N ASP A 458 -4.12 14.93 22.29
CA ASP A 458 -3.39 13.70 22.51
C ASP A 458 -1.96 13.81 21.96
N ALA A 459 -0.98 13.26 22.69
CA ALA A 459 0.33 13.04 22.11
C ALA A 459 0.18 12.03 20.97
N VAL A 460 0.51 12.45 19.74
CA VAL A 460 0.42 11.58 18.56
C VAL A 460 1.23 10.31 18.86
N ILE A 461 0.54 9.17 18.94
CA ILE A 461 1.15 7.87 18.69
C ILE A 461 0.59 7.48 17.33
N PRO A 462 1.25 7.84 16.21
CA PRO A 462 0.96 7.18 14.95
C PRO A 462 1.08 5.70 15.24
N ASP A 463 0.22 4.88 14.63
CA ASP A 463 0.18 3.43 14.78
C ASP A 463 1.57 2.81 14.49
N GLU A 464 2.47 2.90 15.47
CA GLU A 464 3.71 2.17 15.55
C GLU A 464 3.23 0.77 15.91
N HIS A 465 2.74 0.05 14.91
CA HIS A 465 2.79 -1.38 14.92
C HIS A 465 4.27 -1.77 15.06
N LYS A 466 4.80 -1.73 16.29
CA LYS A 466 5.96 -2.51 16.76
C LYS A 466 5.55 -3.99 16.79
N LYS A 467 4.92 -4.45 15.72
CA LYS A 467 4.54 -5.83 15.53
C LYS A 467 5.76 -6.51 14.93
N THR A 468 6.18 -7.61 15.55
CA THR A 468 7.23 -8.48 15.04
C THR A 468 6.87 -8.87 13.60
N LYS A 469 7.87 -8.85 12.71
CA LYS A 469 7.69 -9.21 11.31
C LYS A 469 7.66 -10.73 11.19
N ILE A 470 6.70 -11.28 10.44
CA ILE A 470 6.67 -12.71 10.12
C ILE A 470 7.35 -12.98 8.78
N THR A 471 8.30 -13.89 8.78
CA THR A 471 8.96 -14.39 7.56
C THR A 471 8.51 -15.80 7.21
N TYR A 472 8.69 -16.22 5.96
CA TYR A 472 8.34 -17.59 5.53
C TYR A 472 9.08 -18.69 6.33
N ARG A 473 10.21 -18.37 6.97
CA ARG A 473 11.02 -19.33 7.76
C ARG A 473 10.39 -19.66 9.10
N GLU A 474 9.52 -18.80 9.59
CA GLU A 474 8.77 -18.99 10.84
C GLU A 474 7.41 -19.65 10.57
N MET A 475 7.13 -20.03 9.33
CA MET A 475 5.86 -20.62 8.89
C MET A 475 6.06 -22.06 8.45
N GLN A 476 5.06 -22.91 8.71
CA GLN A 476 5.06 -24.29 8.25
C GLN A 476 4.30 -24.43 6.94
N LEU A 477 5.00 -24.15 5.83
CA LEU A 477 4.40 -24.12 4.49
C LEU A 477 3.83 -25.48 4.03
N HIS A 478 4.25 -26.59 4.65
CA HIS A 478 3.79 -27.93 4.29
C HIS A 478 2.33 -28.21 4.67
N TYR A 479 1.73 -27.40 5.55
CA TYR A 479 0.30 -27.46 5.86
C TYR A 479 -0.60 -26.87 4.76
N TYR A 480 -0.04 -26.15 3.80
CA TYR A 480 -0.82 -25.45 2.78
C TYR A 480 -0.76 -26.18 1.44
N ALA A 481 -1.92 -26.29 0.79
CA ALA A 481 -2.01 -26.85 -0.55
C ALA A 481 -1.44 -25.87 -1.59
N LYS A 482 -0.68 -26.41 -2.53
CA LYS A 482 -0.29 -25.67 -3.74
C LYS A 482 -1.53 -25.44 -4.60
N GLN A 483 -1.71 -24.21 -5.06
CA GLN A 483 -2.84 -23.79 -5.87
C GLN A 483 -2.38 -22.77 -6.93
N PRO A 484 -2.88 -22.87 -8.18
CA PRO A 484 -2.51 -21.92 -9.22
C PRO A 484 -3.01 -20.51 -8.89
N ARG A 485 -2.22 -19.50 -9.24
CA ARG A 485 -2.65 -18.08 -9.22
C ARG A 485 -3.55 -17.81 -10.42
N LEU A 486 -4.65 -17.10 -10.20
CA LEU A 486 -5.51 -16.63 -11.27
C LEU A 486 -5.10 -15.19 -11.62
N GLU A 487 -4.61 -14.96 -12.84
CA GLU A 487 -4.12 -13.64 -13.30
C GLU A 487 -5.26 -12.69 -13.73
N GLY A 488 -6.48 -13.21 -13.94
CA GLY A 488 -7.61 -12.47 -14.49
C GLY A 488 -7.60 -12.39 -16.03
N GLU A 489 -8.68 -11.84 -16.60
CA GLU A 489 -8.81 -11.71 -18.06
C GLU A 489 -8.10 -10.45 -18.60
N ILE A 490 -7.43 -10.59 -19.76
CA ILE A 490 -6.81 -9.49 -20.52
C ILE A 490 -7.46 -9.42 -21.91
N ASN A 491 -7.79 -8.21 -22.35
CA ASN A 491 -8.31 -7.96 -23.69
C ASN A 491 -7.20 -8.14 -24.75
N PRO A 492 -7.34 -9.09 -25.70
CA PRO A 492 -6.32 -9.33 -26.72
C PRO A 492 -6.18 -8.18 -27.71
N LYS A 493 -7.17 -7.28 -27.82
CA LYS A 493 -7.15 -6.10 -28.70
C LYS A 493 -6.74 -4.83 -27.94
N ARG A 494 -5.64 -4.89 -27.19
CA ARG A 494 -5.15 -3.78 -26.32
C ARG A 494 -4.83 -2.46 -27.03
N LEU A 495 -4.64 -2.48 -28.36
CA LEU A 495 -4.39 -1.28 -29.18
C LEU A 495 -5.66 -0.69 -29.82
N ASP A 496 -6.82 -1.32 -29.65
CA ASP A 496 -8.09 -0.87 -30.23
C ASP A 496 -8.74 0.21 -29.33
N GLY A 497 -8.11 1.38 -29.32
CA GLY A 497 -8.57 2.57 -28.60
C GLY A 497 -8.24 2.57 -27.10
N PHE A 498 -9.10 3.23 -26.33
CA PHE A 498 -8.91 3.53 -24.91
C PHE A 498 -9.82 2.73 -23.97
N LYS A 499 -10.41 1.63 -24.47
CA LYS A 499 -11.19 0.73 -23.61
C LYS A 499 -10.27 0.03 -22.62
N GLU A 500 -10.82 -0.28 -21.45
CA GLU A 500 -10.11 -0.99 -20.41
C GLU A 500 -9.53 -2.32 -20.91
N VAL A 501 -8.25 -2.56 -20.61
CA VAL A 501 -7.49 -3.70 -21.15
C VAL A 501 -7.49 -4.88 -20.20
N VAL A 502 -7.33 -4.64 -18.90
CA VAL A 502 -7.33 -5.67 -17.86
C VAL A 502 -8.71 -5.71 -17.24
N LYS A 503 -9.30 -6.90 -17.06
CA LYS A 503 -10.61 -7.07 -16.39
C LYS A 503 -10.51 -7.63 -14.98
N GLY A 504 -9.41 -8.28 -14.62
CA GLY A 504 -9.22 -8.88 -13.30
C GLY A 504 -9.99 -10.19 -13.10
N LEU A 505 -10.32 -10.50 -11.83
CA LEU A 505 -11.18 -11.62 -11.44
C LEU A 505 -12.64 -11.25 -11.74
N VAL A 506 -13.41 -12.15 -12.34
CA VAL A 506 -14.72 -11.82 -12.93
C VAL A 506 -15.91 -12.44 -12.19
N ASP A 507 -15.66 -13.38 -11.29
CA ASP A 507 -16.70 -14.13 -10.57
C ASP A 507 -16.28 -14.49 -9.14
N ASP A 508 -17.28 -14.76 -8.29
CA ASP A 508 -17.11 -15.09 -6.88
C ASP A 508 -16.24 -16.34 -6.67
N ASP A 509 -16.30 -17.34 -7.56
CA ASP A 509 -15.52 -18.56 -7.45
C ASP A 509 -14.02 -18.27 -7.63
N SER A 510 -13.67 -17.47 -8.63
CA SER A 510 -12.29 -17.04 -8.91
C SER A 510 -11.74 -16.16 -7.80
N ALA A 511 -12.55 -15.23 -7.27
CA ALA A 511 -12.19 -14.39 -6.14
C ALA A 511 -12.03 -15.20 -4.84
N THR A 512 -12.95 -16.12 -4.57
CA THR A 512 -12.89 -16.99 -3.39
C THR A 512 -11.68 -17.92 -3.44
N HIS A 513 -11.40 -18.50 -4.60
CA HIS A 513 -10.19 -19.30 -4.83
C HIS A 513 -8.94 -18.49 -4.50
N GLU A 514 -8.83 -17.28 -5.05
CA GLU A 514 -7.67 -16.43 -4.85
C GLU A 514 -7.55 -15.94 -3.38
N ALA A 515 -8.66 -15.60 -2.73
CA ALA A 515 -8.66 -15.24 -1.31
C ALA A 515 -8.23 -16.40 -0.40
N LYS A 516 -8.69 -17.63 -0.69
CA LYS A 516 -8.30 -18.86 0.03
C LYS A 516 -6.82 -19.22 -0.17
N ARG A 517 -6.12 -18.57 -1.11
CA ARG A 517 -4.67 -18.68 -1.23
C ARG A 517 -3.93 -17.90 -0.12
N CYS A 518 -4.56 -17.02 0.64
CA CYS A 518 -3.87 -16.34 1.74
C CYS A 518 -3.31 -17.33 2.77
N LEU A 519 -2.05 -17.16 3.19
CA LEU A 519 -1.41 -18.01 4.22
C LEU A 519 -1.68 -17.54 5.66
N SER A 520 -2.48 -16.48 5.85
CA SER A 520 -2.74 -15.85 7.15
C SER A 520 -1.47 -15.55 7.96
N CYS A 521 -0.41 -15.09 7.28
CA CYS A 521 0.93 -14.90 7.86
C CYS A 521 0.87 -14.16 9.20
N GLY A 522 1.30 -14.80 10.29
CA GLY A 522 1.43 -14.17 11.60
C GLY A 522 0.13 -14.00 12.40
N VAL A 523 -1.02 -14.44 11.88
CA VAL A 523 -2.34 -14.27 12.51
C VAL A 523 -3.02 -15.63 12.64
N CYS A 524 -3.59 -15.92 13.81
CA CYS A 524 -4.33 -17.17 14.03
C CYS A 524 -5.52 -17.27 13.06
N PHE A 525 -5.71 -18.44 12.47
CA PHE A 525 -6.86 -18.75 11.60
C PHE A 525 -7.61 -20.01 12.06
N GLU A 526 -7.49 -20.35 13.35
CA GLU A 526 -8.29 -21.40 14.01
C GLU A 526 -8.12 -22.80 13.37
N CYS A 527 -6.90 -23.16 12.96
CA CYS A 527 -6.60 -24.45 12.31
C CYS A 527 -6.61 -25.67 13.24
N ASP A 528 -6.82 -25.48 14.54
CA ASP A 528 -6.79 -26.51 15.59
C ASP A 528 -5.47 -27.26 15.81
N ASN A 529 -4.40 -27.00 15.05
CA ASN A 529 -3.12 -27.71 15.22
C ASN A 529 -2.56 -27.59 16.64
N CYS A 530 -2.47 -26.37 17.19
CA CYS A 530 -1.93 -26.17 18.53
C CYS A 530 -2.75 -26.89 19.61
N TRP A 531 -4.04 -27.04 19.40
CA TRP A 531 -4.95 -27.79 20.26
C TRP A 531 -4.75 -29.30 20.12
N HIS A 532 -4.67 -29.80 18.88
CA HIS A 532 -4.56 -31.23 18.57
C HIS A 532 -3.19 -31.82 18.95
N PHE A 533 -2.12 -31.07 18.71
CA PHE A 533 -0.75 -31.52 18.96
C PHE A 533 -0.27 -31.24 20.39
N CYS A 534 -1.09 -30.61 21.25
CA CYS A 534 -0.71 -30.38 22.64
C CYS A 534 -0.69 -31.72 23.41
N PRO A 535 0.48 -32.24 23.82
CA PRO A 535 0.57 -33.55 24.48
C PRO A 535 -0.07 -33.55 25.88
N ASP A 536 -0.22 -32.36 26.48
CA ASP A 536 -0.70 -32.19 27.85
C ASP A 536 -2.15 -31.69 27.91
N ALA A 537 -2.81 -31.51 26.76
CA ALA A 537 -4.14 -30.88 26.64
C ALA A 537 -4.24 -29.50 27.32
N ALA A 538 -3.12 -28.78 27.37
CA ALA A 538 -2.98 -27.46 28.00
C ALA A 538 -3.45 -26.30 27.09
N VAL A 539 -3.95 -26.58 25.89
CA VAL A 539 -4.52 -25.55 24.99
C VAL A 539 -6.04 -25.63 25.09
N ILE A 540 -6.67 -24.51 25.42
CA ILE A 540 -8.11 -24.39 25.63
C ILE A 540 -8.69 -23.58 24.47
N LYS A 541 -9.72 -24.14 23.80
CA LYS A 541 -10.49 -23.40 22.80
C LYS A 541 -11.33 -22.32 23.47
N ILE A 542 -11.27 -21.11 22.93
CA ILE A 542 -12.10 -19.97 23.33
C ILE A 542 -12.80 -19.41 22.09
N GLU A 543 -13.71 -18.47 22.27
CA GLU A 543 -14.32 -17.76 21.15
C GLU A 543 -13.24 -16.97 20.38
N GLY A 544 -13.09 -17.25 19.08
CA GLY A 544 -12.13 -16.57 18.21
C GLY A 544 -10.66 -16.96 18.42
N GLY A 545 -10.37 -18.14 18.98
CA GLY A 545 -8.99 -18.65 19.07
C GLY A 545 -8.72 -19.60 20.23
N TYR A 546 -7.54 -19.47 20.83
CA TYR A 546 -7.05 -20.40 21.85
C TYR A 546 -6.37 -19.65 23.01
N ARG A 547 -6.42 -20.26 24.18
CA ARG A 547 -5.68 -19.83 25.37
C ARG A 547 -4.85 -20.99 25.91
N ILE A 548 -3.63 -20.72 26.33
CA ILE A 548 -2.79 -21.71 27.00
C ILE A 548 -3.12 -21.70 28.50
N ASP A 549 -3.30 -22.89 29.05
CA ASP A 549 -3.32 -23.13 30.49
C ASP A 549 -1.89 -23.37 30.99
N TYR A 550 -1.26 -22.31 31.50
CA TYR A 550 0.13 -22.33 31.92
C TYR A 550 0.38 -23.19 33.17
N ASP A 551 -0.66 -23.59 33.90
CA ASP A 551 -0.54 -24.49 35.05
C ASP A 551 -0.25 -25.94 34.60
N TYR A 552 -0.69 -26.29 33.39
CA TYR A 552 -0.51 -27.62 32.79
C TYR A 552 0.48 -27.62 31.62
N CYS A 553 0.81 -26.46 31.07
CA CYS A 553 1.76 -26.33 29.97
C CYS A 553 3.20 -26.62 30.43
N LYS A 554 3.85 -27.59 29.77
CA LYS A 554 5.26 -27.95 30.04
C LYS A 554 6.29 -27.14 29.26
N GLY A 555 5.86 -26.26 28.36
CA GLY A 555 6.77 -25.45 27.55
C GLY A 555 7.52 -26.21 26.45
N CYS A 556 6.98 -27.33 25.96
CA CYS A 556 7.66 -28.21 24.99
C CYS A 556 7.82 -27.61 23.57
N GLY A 557 7.08 -26.55 23.24
CA GLY A 557 7.18 -25.86 21.95
C GLY A 557 6.48 -26.52 20.76
N ILE A 558 5.90 -27.72 20.91
CA ILE A 558 5.22 -28.43 19.81
C ILE A 558 4.13 -27.57 19.17
N CYS A 559 3.31 -26.89 19.97
CA CYS A 559 2.28 -26.00 19.42
C CYS A 559 2.85 -24.90 18.51
N ALA A 560 4.03 -24.37 18.82
CA ALA A 560 4.70 -23.36 18.01
C ALA A 560 5.32 -23.96 16.74
N GLU A 561 5.96 -25.12 16.87
CA GLU A 561 6.51 -25.85 15.71
C GLU A 561 5.39 -26.24 14.73
N GLU A 562 4.22 -26.63 15.22
CA GLU A 562 3.08 -27.05 14.39
C GLU A 562 2.16 -25.89 13.96
N CYS A 563 2.51 -24.64 14.28
CA CYS A 563 1.71 -23.47 13.92
C CYS A 563 1.94 -23.10 12.44
N PRO A 564 0.94 -23.27 11.54
CA PRO A 564 1.17 -23.05 10.11
C PRO A 564 1.52 -21.62 9.74
N CYS A 565 0.96 -20.65 10.45
CA CYS A 565 1.11 -19.23 10.15
C CYS A 565 2.21 -18.53 10.97
N GLY A 566 2.90 -19.25 11.87
CA GLY A 566 3.96 -18.68 12.72
C GLY A 566 3.45 -17.69 13.78
N HIS A 567 2.20 -17.85 14.24
CA HIS A 567 1.53 -17.00 15.22
C HIS A 567 1.96 -17.26 16.68
N ILE A 568 2.67 -18.36 16.95
CA ILE A 568 3.07 -18.75 18.30
C ILE A 568 4.58 -18.63 18.42
N ASP A 569 5.04 -17.82 19.36
CA ASP A 569 6.45 -17.70 19.74
C ASP A 569 6.75 -18.46 21.04
N MET A 570 8.01 -18.83 21.26
CA MET A 570 8.47 -19.39 22.53
C MET A 570 9.20 -18.32 23.35
N GLY A 571 8.58 -17.86 24.43
CA GLY A 571 9.16 -16.89 25.36
C GLY A 571 9.86 -17.57 26.53
N ILE A 572 10.94 -16.98 27.05
CA ILE A 572 11.60 -17.45 28.28
C ILE A 572 10.73 -17.11 29.49
N VAL A 573 10.58 -18.04 30.42
CA VAL A 573 9.88 -17.79 31.69
C VAL A 573 10.84 -17.08 32.63
N SER A 574 10.50 -15.84 32.99
CA SER A 574 11.26 -14.96 33.88
C SER A 574 10.97 -15.20 35.35
#